data_AF-A0A382MMK8-F1
#
_entry.id   AF-A0A382MMK8-F1
#
_cell.length_a   1.000
_cell.length_b   1.000
_cell.length_c   1.000
_cell.angle_alpha   90.00
_cell.angle_beta   90.00
_cell.angle_gamma   90.00
#
_symmetry.space_group_name_H-M   'P 1'
#
loop_
_entity.id
_entity.type
_entity.pdbx_description
1 polymer ?
#
loop_
_entity_poly.entity_id
_entity_poly.type
_entity_poly.pdbx_seq_one_letter_code
_entity_poly.pdbx_strand_id
1 'polypeptide(L)' 'MTRIIWSFIKEKLILPYLDIDLKYFDLGIKNRNQTNDKITIEAAEAVKKFGVGIKCATITPDKNRVKEYKL' A
#
# COMPACT_ATOMS: atom_id res chain seq x y z
N MET A 1 -5.74 10.60 -2.80
CA MET A 1 -5.20 11.02 -4.10
C MET A 1 -4.19 10.02 -4.65
N THR A 2 -3.04 9.80 -4.00
CA THR A 2 -1.97 8.92 -4.49
C THR A 2 -2.41 7.48 -4.79
N ARG A 3 -3.31 6.90 -3.99
CA ARG A 3 -3.90 5.56 -4.27
C ARG A 3 -4.67 5.50 -5.59
N ILE A 4 -5.39 6.56 -5.94
CA ILE A 4 -6.17 6.65 -7.18
C ILE A 4 -5.22 6.77 -8.37
N ILE A 5 -4.25 7.68 -8.27
CA ILE A 5 -3.19 7.85 -9.28
C ILE A 5 -2.42 6.54 -9.48
N TRP A 6 -2.13 5.81 -8.40
CA TRP A 6 -1.46 4.51 -8.48
C TRP A 6 -2.27 3.46 -9.25
N SER A 7 -3.60 3.41 -9.07
CA SER A 7 -4.46 2.53 -9.88
C SER A 7 -4.36 2.87 -11.36
N PHE A 8 -4.48 4.17 -11.68
CA PHE A 8 -4.36 4.65 -13.05
C PHE A 8 -3.01 4.28 -13.69
N ILE A 9 -1.89 4.53 -13.00
CA ILE A 9 -0.55 4.20 -13.49
C ILE A 9 -0.44 2.70 -13.78
N LYS A 10 -0.85 1.85 -12.83
CA LYS A 10 -0.80 0.39 -13.03
C LYS A 10 -1.62 -0.05 -14.24
N GLU A 11 -2.88 0.39 -14.31
CA GLU A 11 -3.84 -0.06 -15.33
C GLU A 11 -3.54 0.47 -16.73
N LYS A 12 -3.01 1.70 -16.84
CA LYS A 12 -2.81 2.35 -18.14
C LYS A 12 -1.37 2.29 -18.64
N LEU A 13 -0.39 2.25 -17.73
CA LEU A 13 1.01 2.45 -18.09
C LEU A 13 1.92 1.25 -17.77
N ILE A 14 1.46 0.26 -17.00
CA ILE A 14 2.28 -0.90 -16.60
C ILE A 14 1.68 -2.20 -17.13
N LEU A 15 0.52 -2.59 -16.64
CA LEU A 15 -0.09 -3.90 -16.91
C LEU A 15 -0.43 -4.18 -18.39
N PRO A 16 -0.72 -3.18 -19.25
CA PRO A 16 -0.88 -3.44 -20.68
C PRO A 16 0.41 -3.85 -21.39
N TYR A 17 1.58 -3.60 -20.78
CA TYR A 17 2.88 -3.75 -21.43
C TYR A 17 3.79 -4.76 -20.74
N LEU A 18 3.48 -5.17 -19.51
CA LEU A 18 4.29 -6.06 -18.69
C LEU A 18 3.43 -7.13 -18.04
N ASP A 19 3.73 -8.39 -18.32
CA ASP A 19 3.24 -9.53 -17.57
C ASP A 19 4.15 -9.76 -16.36
N ILE A 20 3.71 -9.35 -15.18
CA ILE A 20 4.51 -9.35 -13.95
C ILE A 20 3.68 -9.85 -12.76
N ASP A 21 4.30 -10.71 -11.94
CA ASP A 21 3.72 -11.18 -10.69
C ASP A 21 3.81 -10.09 -9.61
N LEU A 22 2.67 -9.47 -9.30
CA LEU A 22 2.58 -8.42 -8.29
C LEU A 22 2.07 -8.99 -6.96
N LYS A 23 2.96 -9.14 -5.98
CA LYS A 23 2.56 -9.38 -4.58
C LYS A 23 2.00 -8.09 -3.98
N TYR A 24 0.67 -8.03 -3.86
CA TYR A 24 -0.03 -6.83 -3.44
C TYR A 24 -0.32 -6.80 -1.93
N PHE A 25 0.09 -5.71 -1.28
CA PHE A 25 -0.15 -5.45 0.14
C PHE A 25 -0.89 -4.11 0.30
N ASP A 26 -2.09 -4.14 0.88
CA ASP A 26 -2.86 -2.90 1.09
C ASP A 26 -2.40 -2.19 2.37
N LEU A 27 -1.51 -1.21 2.23
CA LEU A 27 -1.04 -0.36 3.33
C LEU A 27 -1.95 0.86 3.60
N GLY A 28 -3.18 0.84 3.09
CA GLY A 28 -4.19 1.84 3.39
C GLY A 28 -4.48 1.92 4.88
N ILE A 29 -4.78 3.12 5.39
CA ILE A 29 -4.90 3.37 6.84
C ILE A 29 -5.97 2.50 7.52
N LYS A 30 -7.08 2.21 6.84
CA LYS A 30 -8.12 1.31 7.34
C LYS A 30 -7.62 -0.13 7.48
N ASN A 31 -6.90 -0.65 6.48
CA ASN A 31 -6.39 -2.02 6.52
C ASN A 31 -5.26 -2.17 7.54
N ARG A 32 -4.39 -1.16 7.65
CA ARG A 32 -3.39 -1.12 8.74
C ARG A 32 -4.06 -1.12 10.10
N ASN A 33 -5.14 -0.36 10.31
CA ASN A 33 -5.88 -0.41 11.57
C ASN A 33 -6.52 -1.79 11.83
N GLN A 34 -7.22 -2.35 10.84
CA GLN A 34 -7.88 -3.64 10.94
C GLN A 34 -6.93 -4.80 11.24
N THR A 35 -5.68 -4.71 10.77
CA THR A 35 -4.67 -5.76 10.96
C THR A 35 -3.75 -5.48 12.15
N ASN A 36 -4.02 -4.46 12.97
CA ASN A 36 -3.10 -3.99 14.01
C ASN A 36 -1.67 -3.79 13.47
N ASP A 37 -1.60 -3.18 12.29
CA ASP A 37 -0.41 -2.87 11.50
C ASP A 37 0.45 -4.07 11.05
N LYS A 38 -0.03 -5.31 11.24
CA LYS A 38 0.68 -6.53 10.78
C LYS A 38 0.94 -6.54 9.28
N ILE A 39 0.01 -6.01 8.47
CA ILE A 39 0.17 -5.94 7.01
C ILE A 39 1.42 -5.13 6.58
N THR A 40 1.83 -4.14 7.39
CA THR A 40 3.04 -3.34 7.12
C THR A 40 4.30 -4.18 7.32
N ILE A 41 4.32 -5.04 8.35
CA ILE A 41 5.43 -5.96 8.61
C ILE A 41 5.50 -7.03 7.52
N GLU A 42 4.37 -7.62 7.16
CA GLU A 42 4.29 -8.62 6.10
C GLU A 42 4.79 -8.07 4.75
N ALA A 43 4.43 -6.83 4.41
CA ALA A 43 4.94 -6.16 3.23
C ALA A 43 6.47 -5.97 3.28
N ALA A 44 7.01 -5.58 4.44
CA ALA A 44 8.45 -5.43 4.63
C ALA A 44 9.21 -6.76 4.49
N GLU A 45 8.70 -7.84 5.09
CA GLU A 45 9.28 -9.18 4.95
C GLU A 45 9.20 -9.70 3.51
N ALA A 46 8.12 -9.40 2.78
CA ALA A 46 8.03 -9.72 1.36
C ALA A 46 9.10 -8.98 0.54
N VAL A 47 9.29 -7.68 0.77
CA VAL A 47 10.34 -6.92 0.08
C VAL A 47 11.72 -7.48 0.42
N LYS A 48 11.99 -7.82 1.68
CA LYS A 48 13.23 -8.46 2.11
C LYS A 48 13.46 -9.80 1.40
N LYS A 49 12.41 -10.60 1.20
CA LYS A 49 12.46 -11.89 0.51
C LYS A 49 12.70 -11.76 -1.00
N PHE A 50 12.04 -10.80 -1.67
CA PHE A 50 12.04 -10.66 -3.13
C PHE A 50 13.03 -9.60 -3.66
N GLY A 51 13.61 -8.78 -2.79
CA GLY A 51 14.65 -7.80 -3.10
C GLY A 51 14.17 -6.47 -3.67
N VAL A 52 12.95 -6.40 -4.22
CA VAL A 52 12.41 -5.19 -4.86
C VAL A 52 11.03 -4.87 -4.30
N GLY A 53 10.79 -3.59 -3.98
CA GLY A 53 9.51 -3.09 -3.52
C GLY A 53 9.19 -1.72 -4.12
N ILE A 54 7.94 -1.51 -4.51
CA ILE A 54 7.39 -0.21 -4.92
C ILE A 54 6.25 0.16 -3.99
N LYS A 55 6.29 1.38 -3.45
CA LYS A 55 5.37 1.80 -2.38
C LYS A 55 4.63 3.08 -2.76
N CYS A 56 3.30 3.01 -2.72
CA CYS A 56 2.45 4.20 -2.75
C CYS A 56 2.54 4.97 -1.41
N ALA A 57 2.45 6.30 -1.46
CA ALA A 57 2.48 7.14 -0.26
C ALA A 57 1.33 6.78 0.71
N THR A 58 1.64 6.75 2.01
CA THR A 58 0.71 6.36 3.09
C THR A 58 0.62 7.47 4.13
N ILE A 59 -0.51 7.54 4.83
CA ILE A 59 -0.74 8.49 5.92
C ILE A 59 -0.02 8.01 7.17
N THR A 60 0.80 8.84 7.80
CA THR A 60 1.19 8.65 9.20
C THR A 60 0.15 9.37 10.07
N PRO A 61 -0.73 8.65 10.81
CA PRO A 61 -1.82 9.30 11.51
C PRO A 61 -1.34 10.12 12.71
N ASP A 62 -1.73 11.38 12.76
CA ASP A 62 -1.71 12.19 13.98
C ASP A 62 -3.07 12.08 14.71
N LYS A 63 -3.22 12.80 15.84
CA LYS A 63 -4.47 12.84 16.61
C LYS A 63 -5.69 13.26 15.78
N ASN A 64 -5.51 14.17 14.82
CA ASN A 64 -6.60 14.64 13.96
C ASN A 64 -7.02 13.54 12.98
N ARG A 65 -6.06 12.82 12.40
CA ARG A 65 -6.32 11.70 11.48
C ARG A 65 -6.96 10.52 12.18
N VAL A 66 -6.59 10.22 13.43
CA VAL A 66 -7.28 9.19 14.25
C VAL A 66 -8.75 9.54 14.40
N LYS A 67 -9.07 10.79 14.74
CA LYS A 67 -10.45 11.27 14.87
C LYS A 67 -11.21 11.25 13.55
N GLU A 68 -10.60 11.73 12.46
CA GLU A 68 -11.18 11.78 11.12
C GLU A 68 -11.55 10.39 10.60
N TYR A 69 -10.63 9.43 10.75
CA TYR A 69 -10.80 8.08 10.20
C TYR A 69 -11.45 7.09 11.17
N LYS A 70 -11.75 7.50 12.42
CA LYS A 70 -12.33 6.67 13.48
C LYS A 70 -11.50 5.39 13.69
N LEU A 71 -10.20 5.58 13.86
CA LEU A 71 -9.23 4.50 14.03
C LEU A 71 -9.20 4.02 15.48
#